data_AF-A0A162XXN2-F1
#
_entry.id   AF-A0A162XXN2-F1
#
_cell.length_a   1.000
_cell.length_b   1.000
_cell.length_c   1.000
_cell.angle_alpha   90.00
_cell.angle_beta   90.00
_cell.angle_gamma   90.00
#
_symmetry.space_group_name_H-M   'P 1'
#
loop_
_entity.id
_entity.type
_entity.pdbx_description
1 polymer ?
#
loop_
_entity_poly.entity_id
_entity_poly.type
_entity_poly.pdbx_seq_one_letter_code
_entity_poly.pdbx_strand_id
1 'polypeptide(L)'
;MNVSKYPTIGYLESLQPEFYKLVSKQTIIEVIASGHNWTEGPVWSPKEECLIYSDVPKNIAYKWTEQEGAKPFLNPSGYSDTI
;
A
#
# COMPACT_ATOMS: atom_id res chain seq x y z
N MET A 1 -21.04 14.39 -2.26
CA MET A 1 -19.72 14.04 -2.83
C MET A 1 -19.03 13.13 -1.83
N ASN A 2 -18.59 11.94 -2.25
CA ASN A 2 -17.88 11.03 -1.36
C ASN A 2 -16.48 11.62 -1.14
N VAL A 3 -16.22 12.16 0.06
CA VAL A 3 -14.90 12.70 0.40
C VAL A 3 -14.05 11.51 0.85
N SER A 4 -12.99 11.22 0.10
CA SER A 4 -12.02 10.19 0.46
C SER A 4 -11.42 10.49 1.84
N LYS A 5 -11.27 9.45 2.67
CA LYS A 5 -10.58 9.52 3.97
C LYS A 5 -9.10 9.86 3.81
N TYR A 6 -8.50 9.51 2.67
CA TYR A 6 -7.08 9.68 2.38
C TYR A 6 -6.84 10.77 1.31
N PRO A 7 -5.64 11.38 1.29
CA PRO A 7 -5.19 12.17 0.14
C PRO A 7 -5.26 11.32 -1.14
N THR A 8 -5.55 11.95 -2.26
CA THR A 8 -5.70 11.28 -3.56
C THR A 8 -4.54 11.66 -4.49
N ILE A 9 -4.23 10.80 -5.45
CA ILE A 9 -3.15 11.04 -6.42
C ILE A 9 -3.46 10.50 -7.81
N GLY A 10 -2.99 11.21 -8.85
CA GLY A 10 -3.07 10.73 -10.23
C GLY A 10 -4.49 10.56 -10.77
N TYR A 11 -4.61 9.77 -11.84
CA TYR A 11 -5.88 9.40 -12.47
C TYR A 11 -5.74 8.02 -13.14
N LEU A 12 -6.87 7.39 -13.42
CA LEU A 12 -6.93 6.07 -14.06
C LEU A 12 -7.03 6.19 -15.58
N GLU A 13 -5.97 5.82 -16.27
CA GLU A 13 -5.94 5.63 -17.72
C GLU A 13 -5.80 4.15 -18.07
N SER A 14 -6.58 3.67 -19.03
CA SER A 14 -6.43 2.34 -19.59
C SER A 14 -6.28 2.42 -21.10
N LEU A 15 -5.32 1.66 -21.64
CA LEU A 15 -5.11 1.50 -23.07
C LEU A 15 -6.20 0.62 -23.73
N GLN A 16 -6.94 -0.15 -22.92
CA GLN A 16 -7.99 -1.06 -23.38
C GLN A 16 -9.31 -0.79 -22.65
N PRO A 17 -10.43 -0.57 -23.37
CA PRO A 17 -11.72 -0.29 -22.75
C PRO A 17 -12.22 -1.40 -21.82
N GLU A 18 -11.79 -2.65 -22.04
CA GLU A 18 -12.19 -3.84 -21.28
C GLU A 18 -11.78 -3.78 -19.81
N PHE A 19 -10.69 -3.08 -19.48
CA PHE A 19 -10.25 -2.85 -18.10
C PHE A 19 -11.37 -2.24 -17.26
N TYR A 20 -12.15 -1.33 -17.85
CA TYR A 20 -13.22 -0.63 -17.16
C TYR A 20 -14.46 -1.51 -16.86
N LYS A 21 -14.46 -2.78 -17.29
CA LYS A 21 -15.43 -3.78 -16.84
C LYS A 21 -15.10 -4.30 -15.43
N LEU A 22 -13.85 -4.19 -15.00
CA LEU A 22 -13.36 -4.65 -13.69
C LEU A 22 -13.22 -3.49 -12.70
N VAL A 23 -12.84 -2.30 -13.18
CA VAL A 23 -12.58 -1.13 -12.36
C VAL A 23 -13.36 0.07 -12.90
N SER A 24 -14.08 0.78 -12.04
CA SER A 24 -14.84 1.96 -12.46
C SER A 24 -13.93 3.05 -13.02
N LYS A 25 -14.38 3.73 -14.08
CA LYS A 25 -13.73 4.95 -14.60
C LYS A 25 -13.66 6.09 -13.58
N GLN A 26 -14.53 6.05 -12.57
CA GLN A 26 -14.58 7.03 -11.49
C GLN A 26 -13.79 6.58 -10.25
N THR A 27 -13.04 5.47 -10.32
CA THR A 27 -12.19 5.03 -9.21
C THR A 27 -11.15 6.10 -8.89
N ILE A 28 -11.07 6.44 -7.61
CA ILE A 28 -10.11 7.40 -7.06
C ILE A 28 -8.96 6.60 -6.47
N ILE A 29 -7.72 7.00 -6.77
CA ILE A 29 -6.53 6.39 -6.18
C ILE A 29 -6.22 7.12 -4.87
N GLU A 30 -6.16 6.37 -3.78
CA GLU A 30 -5.96 6.86 -2.42
C GLU A 30 -4.53 6.55 -1.93
N VAL A 31 -3.92 7.50 -1.22
CA VAL A 31 -2.59 7.35 -0.60
C VAL A 31 -2.79 6.88 0.84
N ILE A 32 -2.78 5.56 1.05
CA ILE A 32 -3.05 4.94 2.36
C ILE A 32 -1.88 5.01 3.35
N ALA A 33 -0.66 5.29 2.87
CA ALA A 33 0.54 5.45 3.68
C ALA A 33 1.60 6.30 2.95
N SER A 34 2.43 7.07 3.68
CA SER A 34 3.47 7.94 3.13
C SER A 34 4.71 7.99 4.05
N GLY A 35 5.79 8.66 3.63
CA GLY A 35 7.03 8.78 4.41
C GLY A 35 8.05 7.63 4.25
N HIS A 36 7.81 6.74 3.28
CA HIS A 36 8.70 5.63 2.95
C HIS A 36 9.77 6.04 1.93
N ASN A 37 10.90 5.34 1.91
CA ASN A 37 11.94 5.56 0.90
C ASN A 37 11.64 4.74 -0.35
N TRP A 38 11.43 3.44 -0.20
CA TRP A 38 11.04 2.55 -1.29
C TRP A 38 10.18 1.42 -0.75
N THR A 39 8.89 1.44 -1.08
CA THR A 39 7.95 0.39 -0.69
C THR A 39 7.98 -0.79 -1.66
N GLU A 40 8.19 -2.01 -1.16
CA GLU A 40 8.11 -3.25 -1.95
C GLU A 40 7.41 -4.39 -1.21
N GLY A 41 7.16 -5.49 -1.93
CA GLY A 41 6.65 -6.74 -1.40
C GLY A 41 5.30 -6.64 -0.68
N PRO A 42 4.27 -5.99 -1.26
CA PRO A 42 2.95 -5.94 -0.64
C PRO A 42 2.31 -7.33 -0.58
N VAL A 43 1.82 -7.72 0.59
CA VAL A 43 1.07 -8.95 0.84
C VAL A 43 -0.18 -8.63 1.65
N TRP A 44 -1.35 -9.02 1.11
CA TRP A 44 -2.60 -8.95 1.85
C TRP A 44 -2.78 -10.22 2.70
N SER A 45 -3.08 -10.05 3.99
CA SER A 45 -3.51 -11.13 4.88
C SER A 45 -5.02 -11.03 5.11
N PRO A 46 -5.85 -11.90 4.50
CA PRO A 46 -7.30 -11.87 4.72
C PRO A 46 -7.70 -12.18 6.16
N LYS A 47 -6.93 -13.05 6.84
CA LYS A 47 -7.21 -13.45 8.22
C LYS A 47 -7.03 -12.29 9.21
N GLU A 48 -6.01 -11.45 8.97
CA GLU A 48 -5.65 -10.34 9.86
C GLU A 48 -6.15 -8.99 9.33
N GLU A 49 -6.88 -9.00 8.20
CA GLU A 49 -7.39 -7.82 7.49
C GLU A 49 -6.35 -6.70 7.34
N CYS A 50 -5.14 -7.05 6.91
CA CYS A 50 -4.03 -6.13 6.84
C CYS A 50 -3.17 -6.30 5.58
N LEU A 51 -2.57 -5.19 5.16
CA LEU A 51 -1.54 -5.15 4.12
C LEU A 51 -0.17 -5.06 4.80
N ILE A 52 0.72 -5.99 4.49
CA ILE A 52 2.11 -5.98 4.93
C ILE A 52 2.99 -5.59 3.74
N TYR A 53 3.96 -4.71 3.93
CA TYR A 53 4.92 -4.29 2.91
C TYR A 53 6.24 -3.84 3.57
N SER A 54 7.31 -3.66 2.80
CA SER A 54 8.63 -3.27 3.33
C SER A 54 9.08 -1.91 2.82
N ASP A 55 9.73 -1.12 3.66
CA ASP A 55 10.60 0.00 3.27
C ASP A 55 12.04 -0.52 3.20
N VAL A 56 12.45 -0.95 2.00
CA VAL A 56 13.68 -1.76 1.79
C VAL A 56 14.93 -1.05 2.31
N PRO A 57 15.19 0.24 1.99
CA PRO A 57 16.38 0.94 2.48
C PRO A 57 16.41 1.10 4.01
N LYS A 58 15.26 1.11 4.68
CA LYS A 58 15.17 1.25 6.14
C LYS A 58 15.24 -0.08 6.88
N ASN A 59 15.16 -1.23 6.18
CA ASN A 59 15.06 -2.54 6.80
C ASN A 59 13.86 -2.64 7.77
N ILE A 60 12.70 -2.07 7.40
CA ILE A 60 11.48 -2.11 8.21
C ILE A 60 10.33 -2.67 7.37
N ALA A 61 9.59 -3.64 7.91
CA ALA A 61 8.31 -4.05 7.39
C ALA A 61 7.20 -3.29 8.13
N TYR A 62 6.19 -2.83 7.40
CA TYR A 62 5.03 -2.12 7.90
C TYR A 62 3.79 -2.99 7.74
N LYS A 63 2.86 -2.88 8.69
CA LYS A 63 1.51 -3.42 8.61
C LYS A 63 0.54 -2.26 8.56
N TRP A 64 -0.27 -2.21 7.53
CA TRP A 64 -1.37 -1.27 7.36
C TRP A 64 -2.71 -1.95 7.63
N THR A 65 -3.54 -1.32 8.45
CA THR A 65 -4.96 -1.67 8.63
C THR A 65 -5.82 -0.43 8.37
N GLU A 66 -7.08 -0.63 7.99
CA GLU A 66 -8.03 0.48 7.79
C GLU A 66 -8.21 1.33 9.07
N GLN A 67 -8.12 0.69 10.25
CA GLN A 67 -8.32 1.33 11.55
C GLN A 67 -7.10 2.13 12.01
N GLU A 68 -5.90 1.61 11.80
CA GLU A 68 -4.69 2.15 12.42
C GLU A 68 -3.74 2.84 11.44
N GLY A 69 -3.96 2.68 10.13
CA GLY A 69 -3.00 3.06 9.12
C GLY A 69 -1.75 2.19 9.18
N ALA A 70 -0.66 2.66 8.55
CA ALA A 70 0.60 1.94 8.50
C ALA A 70 1.40 2.12 9.79
N LYS A 71 1.78 1.01 10.41
CA LYS A 71 2.67 0.98 11.59
C LYS A 71 3.83 0.02 11.35
N PRO A 72 5.01 0.25 11.94
CA PRO A 72 6.10 -0.73 11.91
C PRO A 72 5.62 -2.08 12.46
N PHE A 73 5.94 -3.15 11.74
CA PHE A 73 5.59 -4.53 12.05
C PHE A 73 6.83 -5.35 12.42
N LEU A 74 7.90 -5.24 11.63
CA LEU A 74 9.20 -5.84 11.91
C LEU A 74 10.31 -4.83 11.68
N ASN A 75 11.26 -4.73 12.61
CA ASN A 75 12.41 -3.84 12.54
C ASN A 75 13.58 -4.46 13.37
N PRO A 76 14.61 -5.03 12.74
CA PRO A 76 14.80 -5.13 11.30
C PRO A 76 13.78 -6.07 10.63
N SER A 77 13.53 -5.90 9.34
CA SER A 77 12.60 -6.73 8.57
C SER A 77 13.17 -8.08 8.14
N GLY A 78 14.47 -8.32 8.38
CA GLY A 78 15.11 -9.62 8.20
C GLY A 78 16.47 -9.58 7.50
N TYR A 79 16.85 -8.44 6.90
CA TYR A 79 18.21 -8.29 6.40
C TYR A 79 19.18 -8.14 7.59
N SER A 80 20.15 -9.06 7.65
CA SER A 80 21.25 -9.03 8.62
C SER A 80 22.54 -9.18 7.81
N ASP A 81 23.50 -8.26 8.00
CA ASP A 81 24.78 -8.18 7.26
C ASP A 81 25.73 -9.37 7.51
N THR A 82 25.22 -10.54 7.94
CA THR A 82 26.04 -11.69 8.27
C THR A 82 26.13 -12.63 7.07
N ILE A 83 27.25 -12.54 6.34
CA ILE A 83 27.81 -13.62 5.54
C ILE A 83 29.11 -14.06 6.22
#